data_AF-A0A820KRR3-F1
#
_entry.id   AF-A0A820KRR3-F1
#
_cell.length_a   1.000
_cell.length_b   1.000
_cell.length_c   1.000
_cell.angle_alpha   90.00
_cell.angle_beta   90.00
_cell.angle_gamma   90.00
#
_symmetry.space_group_name_H-M   'P 1'
#
loop_
_entity.id
_entity.type
_entity.pdbx_description
1 polymer ?
#
loop_
_entity_poly.entity_id
_entity_poly.type
_entity_poly.pdbx_seq_one_letter_code
_entity_poly.pdbx_strand_id
1 'polypeptide(L)'
;MQLNTPDSSCRGPTETSHWVIPEVLLSSGYPGAKDLDEHRRVTRAIYDSGIEVFVNLMQEKELARFTPYEREIRQYAVQGCFLLFLFILNGK
;
A
#
# COMPACT_ATOMS: atom_id res chain seq x y z
N MET A 1 -12.24 -27.90 7.81
CA MET A 1 -11.94 -26.46 7.81
C MET A 1 -12.36 -25.94 6.44
N GLN A 2 -13.57 -25.41 6.33
CA GLN A 2 -14.06 -24.85 5.07
C GLN A 2 -13.41 -23.48 4.89
N LEU A 3 -12.61 -23.30 3.85
CA LEU A 3 -12.10 -21.99 3.45
C LEU A 3 -13.30 -21.20 2.93
N ASN A 4 -13.77 -20.23 3.73
CA ASN A 4 -14.80 -19.29 3.32
C ASN A 4 -14.39 -18.65 1.99
N THR A 5 -15.29 -18.69 1.01
CA THR A 5 -15.24 -17.83 -0.18
C THR A 5 -14.95 -16.40 0.24
N PRO A 6 -14.06 -15.66 -0.46
CA PRO A 6 -13.69 -14.32 -0.06
C PRO A 6 -14.95 -13.46 -0.09
N ASP A 7 -15.38 -13.03 1.10
CA ASP A 7 -16.46 -12.07 1.21
C ASP A 7 -16.01 -10.80 0.48
N SER A 8 -16.72 -10.45 -0.59
CA SER A 8 -16.35 -9.34 -1.49
C SER A 8 -16.25 -7.99 -0.76
N SER A 9 -16.81 -7.93 0.46
CA SER A 9 -16.74 -6.80 1.39
C SER A 9 -15.33 -6.50 1.91
N CYS A 10 -14.41 -7.48 1.92
CA CYS A 10 -13.05 -7.30 2.46
C CYS A 10 -12.00 -6.93 1.39
N ARG A 11 -12.38 -6.76 0.13
CA ARG A 11 -11.44 -6.44 -0.96
C ARG A 11 -10.89 -5.03 -0.81
N GLY A 12 -9.57 -4.89 -0.88
CA GLY A 12 -8.91 -3.60 -0.82
C GLY A 12 -8.84 -2.86 -2.16
N PRO A 13 -8.22 -1.67 -2.20
CA PRO A 13 -8.11 -0.83 -3.39
C PRO A 13 -7.26 -1.42 -4.53
N THR A 14 -6.42 -2.41 -4.24
CA THR A 14 -5.56 -3.11 -5.20
C THR A 14 -5.85 -4.62 -5.21
N GLU A 15 -5.42 -5.31 -6.25
CA GLU A 15 -5.60 -6.77 -6.38
C GLU A 15 -4.92 -7.58 -5.28
N THR A 16 -3.85 -7.03 -4.69
CA THR A 16 -3.06 -7.68 -3.63
C THR A 16 -3.39 -7.16 -2.23
N SER A 17 -4.44 -6.33 -2.10
CA SER A 17 -4.82 -5.70 -0.84
C SER A 17 -6.16 -6.18 -0.30
N HIS A 18 -6.25 -6.26 1.02
CA HIS A 18 -7.43 -6.71 1.74
C HIS A 18 -7.60 -5.90 3.03
N TRP A 19 -8.83 -5.53 3.34
CA TRP A 19 -9.17 -4.93 4.62
C TRP A 19 -9.15 -6.00 5.71
N VAL A 20 -8.32 -5.79 6.72
CA VAL A 20 -8.35 -6.57 7.97
C VAL A 20 -9.44 -6.02 8.87
N ILE A 21 -9.54 -4.69 8.92
CA ILE A 21 -10.64 -3.95 9.53
C ILE A 21 -11.08 -2.92 8.47
N PRO A 22 -12.34 -2.97 7.99
CA PRO A 22 -12.82 -2.03 6.96
C PRO A 22 -12.50 -0.59 7.32
N GLU A 23 -11.93 0.15 6.37
CA GLU A 23 -11.57 1.58 6.47
C GLU A 23 -10.57 1.96 7.59
N VAL A 24 -10.07 0.99 8.37
CA VAL A 24 -9.15 1.24 9.49
C VAL A 24 -7.79 0.58 9.27
N LEU A 25 -7.77 -0.67 8.80
CA LEU A 25 -6.53 -1.43 8.65
C LEU A 25 -6.55 -2.25 7.36
N LEU A 26 -5.63 -1.92 6.45
CA LEU A 26 -5.39 -2.63 5.21
C LEU A 26 -4.11 -3.47 5.31
N SER A 27 -4.18 -4.72 4.86
CA SER A 27 -3.01 -5.53 4.55
C SER A 27 -2.81 -5.55 3.04
N SER A 28 -1.61 -5.28 2.57
CA SER A 28 -1.29 -5.22 1.13
C SER A 28 0.15 -5.68 0.88
N GLY A 29 0.41 -6.13 -0.35
CA GLY A 29 1.76 -6.14 -0.89
C GLY A 29 2.35 -4.73 -1.00
N TYR A 30 3.66 -4.64 -1.23
CA TYR A 30 4.33 -3.36 -1.42
C TYR A 30 3.67 -2.56 -2.54
N PRO A 31 3.30 -1.29 -2.30
CA PRO A 31 2.48 -0.53 -3.23
C PRO A 31 3.27 0.10 -4.38
N GLY A 32 4.42 -0.48 -4.70
CA GLY A 32 5.26 -0.11 -5.84
C GLY A 32 5.43 -1.27 -6.80
N ALA A 33 5.59 -0.96 -8.09
CA ALA A 33 5.79 -1.95 -9.15
C ALA A 33 7.08 -1.69 -9.92
N LYS A 34 7.53 -2.68 -10.69
CA LYS A 34 8.65 -2.54 -11.63
C LYS A 34 8.25 -1.73 -12.85
N ASP A 35 7.05 -1.98 -13.35
CA ASP A 35 6.44 -1.24 -14.43
C ASP A 35 5.91 0.11 -13.91
N LEU A 36 6.18 1.19 -14.64
CA LEU A 36 5.84 2.54 -14.20
C LEU A 36 4.33 2.82 -14.27
N ASP A 37 3.62 2.22 -15.23
CA ASP A 37 2.18 2.44 -15.37
C ASP A 37 1.42 1.65 -14.30
N GLU A 38 1.84 0.42 -14.03
CA GLU A 38 1.35 -0.34 -12.89
C GLU A 38 1.67 0.36 -11.57
N HIS A 39 2.88 0.89 -11.41
CA HIS A 39 3.31 1.63 -10.21
C HIS A 39 2.38 2.81 -9.94
N ARG A 40 2.12 3.64 -10.96
CA ARG A 40 1.22 4.79 -10.87
C ARG A 40 -0.22 4.38 -10.55
N ARG A 41 -0.71 3.32 -11.18
CA ARG A 41 -2.06 2.79 -10.95
C ARG A 41 -2.24 2.33 -9.50
N VAL A 42 -1.30 1.54 -8.99
CA VAL A 42 -1.33 0.99 -7.63
C VAL A 42 -1.21 2.10 -6.59
N THR A 43 -0.24 3.01 -6.74
CA THR A 43 -0.06 4.14 -5.83
C THR A 43 -1.25 5.09 -5.83
N ARG A 44 -1.86 5.36 -7.00
CA ARG A 44 -3.06 6.19 -7.09
C ARG A 44 -4.26 5.52 -6.40
N ALA A 45 -4.49 4.23 -6.63
CA ALA A 45 -5.60 3.51 -6.00
C ALA A 45 -5.51 3.53 -4.47
N ILE A 46 -4.31 3.39 -3.92
CA ILE A 46 -4.11 3.47 -2.47
C ILE A 46 -4.28 4.90 -1.97
N TYR A 47 -3.77 5.90 -2.68
CA TYR A 47 -4.01 7.31 -2.33
C TYR A 47 -5.50 7.64 -2.29
N ASP A 48 -6.27 7.23 -3.30
CA ASP A 48 -7.72 7.47 -3.39
C ASP A 48 -8.52 6.75 -2.32
N SER A 49 -7.96 5.70 -1.71
CA SER A 49 -8.60 5.00 -0.59
C SER A 49 -8.50 5.74 0.75
N GLY A 50 -7.77 6.86 0.81
CA GLY A 50 -7.62 7.66 2.02
C GLY A 50 -6.67 7.08 3.06
N ILE A 51 -5.85 6.09 2.70
CA ILE A 51 -4.83 5.52 3.61
C ILE A 51 -3.74 6.54 3.85
N GLU A 52 -3.60 7.02 5.08
CA GLU A 52 -2.62 8.08 5.41
C GLU A 52 -1.26 7.52 5.88
N VAL A 53 -1.26 6.31 6.46
CA VAL A 53 -0.10 5.74 7.16
C VAL A 53 0.33 4.43 6.50
N PHE A 54 1.63 4.27 6.30
CA PHE A 54 2.23 3.09 5.69
C PHE A 54 3.24 2.44 6.63
N VAL A 55 3.02 1.16 6.95
CA VAL A 55 4.00 0.36 7.69
C VAL A 55 4.61 -0.65 6.73
N ASN A 56 5.90 -0.46 6.40
CA ASN A 56 6.61 -1.36 5.50
C ASN A 56 7.39 -2.41 6.30
N LEU A 57 7.07 -3.68 6.05
CA LEU A 57 7.69 -4.82 6.71
C LEU A 57 8.74 -5.52 5.84
N MET A 58 8.99 -5.05 4.62
CA MET A 58 9.98 -5.63 3.71
C MET A 58 11.41 -5.25 4.10
N GLN A 59 12.35 -6.15 3.85
CA GLN A 59 13.77 -5.88 4.02
C GLN A 59 14.27 -4.95 2.90
N GLU A 60 15.27 -4.13 3.18
CA GLU A 60 15.83 -3.15 2.22
C GLU A 60 16.26 -3.80 0.89
N LYS A 61 16.85 -5.00 0.95
CA LYS A 61 17.26 -5.75 -0.25
C LYS A 61 16.08 -6.18 -1.13
N GLU A 62 14.89 -6.36 -0.56
CA GLU A 62 13.69 -6.74 -1.29
C GLU A 62 13.07 -5.52 -1.99
N LEU A 63 13.23 -4.32 -1.39
CA LEU A 63 12.78 -3.05 -1.94
C LEU A 63 13.52 -2.65 -3.21
N ALA A 64 14.78 -3.05 -3.38
CA ALA A 64 15.59 -2.74 -4.57
C ALA A 64 14.97 -3.20 -5.90
N ARG A 65 13.95 -4.05 -5.86
CA ARG A 65 13.23 -4.57 -7.03
C ARG A 65 12.00 -3.75 -7.40
N PHE A 66 11.62 -2.75 -6.62
CA PHE A 66 10.40 -1.99 -6.80
C PHE A 66 10.69 -0.50 -6.94
N THR A 67 9.83 0.20 -7.68
CA THR A 67 9.84 1.66 -7.69
C THR A 67 9.30 2.15 -6.33
N PRO A 68 10.01 3.04 -5.62
CA PRO A 68 9.52 3.57 -4.35
C PRO A 68 8.26 4.41 -4.54
N TYR A 69 7.20 4.09 -3.81
CA TYR A 69 5.89 4.78 -3.93
C TYR A 69 5.85 6.17 -3.28
N GLU A 70 6.81 6.45 -2.39
CA GLU A 70 6.83 7.65 -1.55
C GLU A 70 6.83 8.93 -2.39
N ARG A 71 7.50 8.91 -3.55
CA ARG A 71 7.62 10.08 -4.42
C ARG A 71 6.26 10.44 -5.02
N GLU A 72 5.53 9.46 -5.56
CA GLU A 72 4.22 9.64 -6.17
C GLU A 72 3.18 10.06 -5.11
N ILE A 73 3.15 9.38 -3.96
CA ILE A 73 2.22 9.73 -2.88
C ILE A 73 2.46 11.16 -2.40
N ARG A 74 3.74 11.59 -2.28
CA ARG A 74 4.05 12.98 -1.93
C ARG A 74 3.54 13.97 -2.98
N GLN A 75 3.64 13.65 -4.27
CA GLN A 75 3.10 14.51 -5.32
C GLN A 75 1.58 14.67 -5.22
N TYR A 76 0.87 13.59 -4.85
CA TYR A 76 -0.58 13.64 -4.61
C TYR A 76 -0.91 14.39 -3.31
N ALA A 77 -0.11 14.22 -2.25
CA ALA A 77 -0.30 14.90 -0.97
C ALA A 77 -0.02 16.42 -1.00
N VAL A 78 0.74 16.95 -1.96
CA VAL A 78 0.81 18.42 -2.13
C VAL A 78 -0.57 18.99 -2.54
N GLN A 79 -1.50 18.13 -2.98
CA GLN A 79 -2.87 18.47 -3.32
C GLN A 79 -3.88 18.20 -2.18
N GLY A 80 -3.45 17.67 -1.02
CA GLY A 80 -4.32 17.36 0.13
C GLY A 80 -3.56 16.95 1.41
N CYS A 81 -4.06 17.32 2.59
CA CYS A 81 -3.39 17.11 3.88
C CYS A 81 -3.05 15.63 4.13
N PHE A 82 -1.77 15.28 4.32
CA PHE A 82 -1.35 13.88 4.52
C PHE A 82 -0.16 13.76 5.48
N LEU A 83 -0.16 12.70 6.30
CA LEU A 83 0.83 12.46 7.35
C LEU A 83 1.61 11.16 7.06
N LEU A 84 2.68 11.24 6.26
CA LEU A 84 3.48 10.07 5.91
C LEU A 84 4.44 9.67 7.04
N PHE A 85 4.08 8.64 7.80
CA PHE A 85 5.02 7.93 8.67
C PHE A 85 5.49 6.64 8.00
N LEU A 86 6.79 6.52 7.72
CA LEU A 86 7.42 5.29 7.28
C LEU A 86 8.18 4.69 8.46
N PHE A 87 7.64 3.64 9.07
CA PHE A 87 8.39 2.81 10.01
C PHE A 87 8.98 1.62 9.24
N ILE A 88 10.29 1.66 8.99
CA ILE A 88 11.05 0.46 8.64
C ILE A 88 11.42 -0.19 9.97
N LEU A 89 10.73 -1.29 10.32
CA LEU A 89 11.14 -2.12 11.45
C LEU A 89 12.45 -2.83 11.07
N ASN A 90 13.58 -2.17 11.33
CA ASN A 90 14.89 -2.78 11.25
C ASN A 90 15.00 -3.85 12.34
N GLY A 91 14.69 -5.09 11.97
CA GLY A 91 15.11 -6.28 12.71
C GLY A 91 16.62 -6.39 12.61
N LYS A 92 17.28 -6.27 13.76
CA LYS A 92 18.72 -6.51 13.93
C LYS A 92 19.14 -7.89 13.43
#